data_AF-B8RJI6-F1
#
_entry.id   AF-B8RJI6-F1
#
_cell.length_a   1.000
_cell.length_b   1.000
_cell.length_c   1.000
_cell.angle_alpha   90.00
_cell.angle_beta   90.00
_cell.angle_gamma   90.00
#
_symmetry.space_group_name_H-M   'P 1'
#
loop_
_entity.id
_entity.type
_entity.pdbx_description
1 polymer ?
#
loop_
_entity_poly.entity_id
_entity_poly.type
_entity_poly.pdbx_seq_one_letter_code
_entity_poly.pdbx_strand_id
1 'polypeptide(L)' 'PKAVSGDVPGLSSKCVHSKSGPIGAGASRDGEYKVPEYYCYDRNSYFEAEIEMSKFRLPQPSAKQ' A
#
# COMPACT_ATOMS: atom_id res chain seq x y z
N PRO A 1 -21.60 14.71 10.86
CA PRO A 1 -20.57 13.91 10.14
C PRO A 1 -19.34 14.75 9.80
N LYS A 2 -18.17 14.39 10.34
CA LYS A 2 -16.91 15.08 10.04
C LYS A 2 -16.55 14.80 8.57
N ALA A 3 -16.32 15.84 7.76
CA ALA A 3 -15.95 15.67 6.37
C ALA A 3 -14.67 14.83 6.28
N VAL A 4 -14.73 13.70 5.57
CA VAL A 4 -13.57 12.84 5.36
C VAL A 4 -12.73 13.52 4.30
N SER A 5 -11.56 14.04 4.67
CA SER A 5 -10.61 14.59 3.70
C SER A 5 -10.21 13.49 2.73
N GLY A 6 -10.41 13.71 1.42
CA GLY A 6 -10.12 12.72 0.38
C GLY A 6 -8.64 12.41 0.20
N ASP A 7 -7.75 13.23 0.75
CA ASP A 7 -6.31 13.01 0.76
C ASP A 7 -5.92 11.99 1.84
N VAL A 8 -6.27 10.72 1.59
CA VAL A 8 -5.69 9.61 2.36
C VAL A 8 -4.34 9.27 1.73
N PRO A 9 -3.22 9.54 2.41
CA PRO A 9 -1.93 9.08 1.92
C PRO A 9 -1.95 7.56 1.94
N GLY A 10 -2.06 6.93 0.76
CA GLY A 10 -1.99 5.48 0.62
C GLY A 10 -0.66 4.91 1.13
N LEU A 11 -0.42 3.62 0.89
CA LEU A 11 0.79 2.95 1.37
C LEU A 11 2.09 3.70 1.00
N SER A 12 3.04 3.67 1.93
CA SER A 12 4.29 4.42 1.78
C SER A 12 5.23 3.78 0.74
N SER A 13 6.34 4.45 0.47
CA SER A 13 7.39 3.93 -0.42
C SER A 13 8.08 2.66 0.09
N LYS A 14 7.85 2.28 1.36
CA LYS A 14 8.29 0.98 1.90
C LYS A 14 7.47 -0.18 1.34
N CYS A 15 6.21 0.08 1.02
CA CYS A 15 5.32 -0.90 0.42
C CYS A 15 5.40 -0.85 -1.12
N VAL A 16 5.42 0.36 -1.70
CA VAL A 16 5.40 0.58 -3.16
C VAL A 16 6.56 1.47 -3.57
N HIS A 17 7.61 0.87 -4.15
CA HIS A 17 8.92 1.53 -4.32
C HIS A 17 8.93 2.75 -5.24
N SER A 18 8.09 2.78 -6.27
CA SER A 18 8.04 3.90 -7.20
C SER A 18 6.63 4.17 -7.70
N LYS A 19 6.16 5.41 -7.53
CA LYS A 19 4.97 5.94 -8.18
C LYS A 19 5.30 6.69 -9.49
N SER A 20 6.59 6.97 -9.73
CA SER A 20 7.09 7.75 -10.87
C SER A 20 8.42 7.18 -11.37
N GLY A 21 8.47 6.72 -12.62
CA GLY A 21 9.68 6.17 -13.22
C GLY A 21 9.42 4.84 -13.94
N PRO A 22 10.48 4.16 -14.42
CA PRO A 22 10.35 2.87 -15.09
C PRO A 22 9.78 1.82 -14.13
N ILE A 23 8.75 1.14 -14.57
CA ILE A 23 8.06 0.08 -13.82
C ILE A 23 8.51 -1.28 -14.34
N GLY A 24 9.37 -1.99 -13.61
CA GLY A 24 9.82 -3.34 -13.97
C GLY A 24 10.37 -3.51 -15.40
N ALA A 25 10.68 -4.75 -15.78
CA ALA A 25 11.05 -5.06 -17.16
C ALA A 25 9.77 -5.31 -17.98
N GLY A 26 9.50 -4.46 -18.98
CA GLY A 26 8.40 -4.65 -19.92
C GLY A 26 7.02 -4.19 -19.45
N ALA A 27 6.90 -3.58 -18.26
CA ALA A 27 5.65 -2.95 -17.86
C ALA A 27 5.59 -1.49 -18.35
N SER A 28 4.39 -1.04 -18.71
CA SER A 28 4.12 0.33 -19.14
C SER A 28 2.90 0.86 -18.39
N ARG A 29 2.95 2.14 -17.97
CA ARG A 29 1.81 2.79 -17.31
C ARG A 29 0.65 3.03 -18.27
N ASP A 30 0.98 3.16 -19.56
CA ASP A 30 0.03 3.36 -20.66
C ASP A 30 -0.29 2.05 -21.40
N GLY A 31 0.13 0.91 -20.83
CA GLY A 31 -0.12 -0.41 -21.39
C GLY A 31 -1.58 -0.88 -21.23
N GLU A 32 -1.86 -2.09 -21.74
CA GLU A 32 -3.17 -2.71 -21.62
C GLU A 32 -3.50 -3.09 -20.16
N TYR A 33 -2.49 -3.52 -19.41
CA TYR A 33 -2.63 -3.92 -18.00
C TYR A 33 -2.96 -2.72 -17.11
N LYS A 34 -4.07 -2.82 -16.38
CA LYS A 34 -4.66 -1.69 -15.65
C LYS A 34 -4.02 -1.39 -14.31
N VAL A 35 -3.16 -2.28 -13.79
CA VAL A 35 -2.56 -2.14 -12.45
C VAL A 35 -1.03 -2.23 -12.51
N PRO A 36 -0.36 -1.34 -13.28
CA PRO A 36 1.09 -1.36 -13.44
C PRO A 36 1.85 -1.25 -12.11
N GLU A 37 1.24 -0.70 -11.06
CA GLU A 37 1.79 -0.62 -9.70
C GLU A 37 2.12 -1.99 -9.11
N TYR A 38 1.53 -3.07 -9.61
CA TYR A 38 1.87 -4.43 -9.20
C TYR A 38 3.36 -4.74 -9.36
N TYR A 39 4.01 -4.17 -10.37
CA TYR A 39 5.45 -4.35 -10.62
C TYR A 39 6.35 -3.55 -9.67
N CYS A 40 5.77 -2.74 -8.78
CA CYS A 40 6.50 -1.89 -7.83
C CYS A 40 6.55 -2.49 -6.41
N TYR A 41 5.99 -3.69 -6.21
CA TYR A 41 6.09 -4.44 -4.97
C TYR A 41 7.36 -5.27 -4.91
N ASP A 42 7.85 -5.53 -3.70
CA ASP A 42 8.90 -6.50 -3.42
C ASP A 42 8.39 -7.61 -2.50
N ARG A 43 9.30 -8.49 -2.07
CA ARG A 43 8.98 -9.62 -1.17
C ARG A 43 8.47 -9.17 0.21
N ASN A 44 8.85 -7.98 0.64
CA ASN A 44 8.57 -7.46 1.97
C ASN A 44 7.36 -6.51 2.00
N SER A 45 6.88 -6.04 0.83
CA SER A 45 5.74 -5.13 0.70
C SER A 45 4.52 -5.54 1.51
N TYR A 46 4.20 -6.83 1.56
CA TYR A 46 3.08 -7.35 2.36
C TYR A 46 3.27 -7.06 3.85
N PHE A 47 4.45 -7.35 4.40
CA PHE A 47 4.74 -7.16 5.82
C PHE A 47 4.82 -5.68 6.19
N GLU A 48 5.40 -4.85 5.33
CA GLU A 48 5.41 -3.39 5.54
C GLU A 48 3.99 -2.82 5.56
N ALA A 49 3.10 -3.31 4.70
CA ALA A 49 1.70 -2.90 4.69
C ALA A 49 0.98 -3.30 5.98
N GLU A 50 1.24 -4.49 6.54
CA GLU A 50 0.69 -4.89 7.84
C GLU A 50 1.17 -3.99 8.98
N ILE A 51 2.44 -3.60 8.98
CA ILE A 51 3.02 -2.69 9.98
C ILE A 51 2.38 -1.31 9.88
N GLU A 52 2.23 -0.77 8.66
CA GLU A 52 1.58 0.52 8.42
C GLU A 52 0.10 0.51 8.86
N MET A 53 -0.62 -0.55 8.51
CA MET A 53 -2.04 -0.69 8.83
C MET A 53 -2.32 -1.00 10.31
N SER A 54 -1.35 -1.55 11.04
CA SER A 54 -1.47 -1.88 12.47
C SER A 54 -1.96 -0.69 13.31
N LYS A 55 -1.54 0.53 12.97
CA LYS A 55 -1.92 1.77 13.67
C LYS A 55 -3.41 2.09 13.61
N PHE A 56 -4.11 1.55 12.61
CA PHE A 56 -5.53 1.78 12.38
C PHE A 56 -6.39 0.60 12.84
N ARG A 57 -5.78 -0.49 13.34
CA ARG A 57 -6.51 -1.66 13.83
C ARG A 57 -7.11 -1.37 15.20
N LEU A 58 -8.23 -2.04 15.48
CA LEU A 58 -8.81 -2.07 16.82
C LEU A 58 -7.86 -2.81 17.79
N PRO A 59 -7.89 -2.50 19.09
CA PRO A 59 -7.14 -3.26 20.08
C PRO A 59 -7.56 -4.73 20.05
N GLN A 60 -6.59 -5.62 20.17
CA GLN A 60 -6.85 -7.06 20.25
C GLN A 60 -7.69 -7.36 21.51
N PRO A 61 -8.71 -8.21 21.41
CA PRO A 61 -9.47 -8.63 22.58
C PRO A 61 -8.54 -9.33 23.58
N SER A 62 -8.82 -9.12 24.87
CA SER A 62 -8.09 -9.78 25.96
C SER A 62 -8.87 -11.01 26.43
N ALA A 63 -8.16 -12.11 26.66
CA ALA A 63 -8.74 -13.30 27.28
C ALA A 63 -8.97 -13.17 28.80
N LYS A 64 -8.61 -12.02 29.40
CA LYS A 64 -8.90 -11.74 30.81
C LYS A 64 -10.35 -11.32 30.96
N GLN A 65 -11.11 -12.09 31.75
CA GLN A 65 -12.39 -11.65 32.34
C GLN A 65 -12.13 -10.57 33.40
#